data_AF-A0A7V6KX96-F1
#
_entry.id   AF-A0A7V6KX96-F1
#
_cell.length_a   1.000
_cell.length_b   1.000
_cell.length_c   1.000
_cell.angle_alpha   90.00
_cell.angle_beta   90.00
_cell.angle_gamma   90.00
#
_symmetry.space_group_name_H-M   'P 1'
#
loop_
_entity.id
_entity.type
_entity.pdbx_description
1 polymer ?
#
loop_
_entity_poly.entity_id
_entity_poly.type
_entity_poly.pdbx_seq_one_letter_code
_entity_poly.pdbx_strand_id
1 'polypeptide(L)'
;GAMLDFYNNPAKILGLGLSANVLGVLTGGMVGNVIVSMSEQRYNPSVLALIIVFTVLIMLPLLHKQLSLFLKKHIFLSPLLEMSVGEENEQVKTMNILMTKSNLTDREKEIIELLLKGRTYKLIAGELQLSENTVKTHIKNIYSKFNVQSKTELIKRLEDKEQSVSGQ
;
A
#
# COMPACT_ATOMS: atom_id res chain seq x y z
N GLY A 1 1.56 -0.47 11.83
CA GLY A 1 1.12 0.17 13.08
C GLY A 1 0.72 1.61 12.88
N ALA A 2 1.65 2.51 12.56
CA ALA A 2 1.44 3.96 12.71
C ALA A 2 0.62 4.72 11.64
N MET A 3 0.11 4.06 10.58
CA MET A 3 -0.61 4.75 9.49
C MET A 3 -2.14 4.65 9.59
N LEU A 4 -2.67 3.78 10.45
CA LEU A 4 -4.12 3.56 10.59
C LEU A 4 -4.77 4.38 11.71
N ASP A 5 -3.99 5.03 12.59
CA ASP A 5 -4.53 5.83 13.70
C ASP A 5 -4.99 7.25 13.30
N PHE A 6 -4.72 7.65 12.06
CA PHE A 6 -5.11 8.98 11.57
C PHE A 6 -6.63 9.10 11.34
N TYR A 7 -7.38 8.01 11.27
CA TYR A 7 -8.83 8.06 11.07
C TYR A 7 -9.62 8.51 12.33
N ASN A 8 -8.99 8.52 13.51
CA ASN A 8 -9.68 8.83 14.76
C ASN A 8 -9.95 10.32 15.00
N ASN A 9 -9.41 11.25 14.19
CA ASN A 9 -9.66 12.68 14.37
C ASN A 9 -9.57 13.47 13.04
N PRO A 10 -10.65 13.53 12.25
CA PRO A 10 -10.67 14.23 10.96
C PRO A 10 -10.40 15.74 11.10
N ALA A 11 -10.79 16.35 12.23
CA ALA A 11 -10.54 17.76 12.50
C ALA A 11 -9.03 18.07 12.63
N LYS A 12 -8.24 17.15 13.20
CA LYS A 12 -6.79 17.30 13.31
C LYS A 12 -6.09 17.23 11.95
N ILE A 13 -6.53 16.34 11.06
CA ILE A 13 -5.99 16.23 9.69
C ILE A 13 -6.32 17.50 8.89
N LEU A 14 -7.58 17.93 8.93
CA LEU A 14 -8.03 19.15 8.25
C LEU A 14 -7.28 20.37 8.80
N GLY A 15 -7.11 20.46 10.12
CA GLY A 15 -6.37 21.54 10.77
C GLY A 15 -4.88 21.57 10.38
N LEU A 16 -4.22 20.41 10.29
CA LEU A 16 -2.83 20.30 9.85
C LEU A 16 -2.67 20.67 8.36
N GLY A 17 -3.62 20.25 7.53
CA GLY A 17 -3.64 20.61 6.11
C GLY A 17 -3.85 22.12 5.88
N LEU A 18 -4.79 22.72 6.61
CA LEU A 18 -5.07 24.15 6.53
C LEU A 18 -3.88 24.99 7.00
N SER A 19 -3.24 24.61 8.12
CA SER A 19 -2.08 25.33 8.65
C SER A 19 -0.87 25.23 7.71
N ALA A 20 -0.65 24.07 7.09
CA ALA A 20 0.39 23.90 6.08
C ALA A 20 0.17 24.80 4.84
N ASN A 21 -1.08 24.95 4.39
CA ASN A 21 -1.43 25.85 3.29
C ASN A 21 -1.14 27.31 3.64
N VAL A 22 -1.60 27.76 4.82
CA VAL A 22 -1.34 29.13 5.29
C VAL A 22 0.17 29.41 5.41
N LEU A 23 0.94 28.45 5.93
CA LEU A 23 2.40 28.57 6.02
C LEU A 23 3.06 28.67 4.64
N GLY A 24 2.57 27.90 3.66
CA GLY A 24 3.03 27.97 2.27
C GLY A 24 2.78 29.35 1.64
N VAL A 25 1.61 29.94 1.85
CA VAL A 25 1.28 31.28 1.36
C VAL A 25 2.15 32.34 2.02
N LEU A 26 2.35 32.26 3.34
CA LEU A 26 3.19 33.22 4.08
C LEU A 26 4.66 33.16 3.66
N THR A 27 5.22 31.95 3.56
CA THR A 27 6.61 31.74 3.13
C THR A 27 6.81 32.17 1.67
N GLY A 28 5.87 31.84 0.79
CA GLY A 28 5.87 32.31 -0.60
C GLY A 28 5.81 33.83 -0.71
N GLY A 29 4.96 34.48 0.09
CA GLY A 29 4.86 35.93 0.16
C GLY A 29 6.15 36.60 0.67
N MET A 30 6.78 36.03 1.71
CA MET A 30 8.07 36.51 2.21
C MET A 30 9.18 36.38 1.17
N VAL A 31 9.30 35.22 0.52
CA VAL A 31 10.29 35.00 -0.55
C VAL A 31 10.03 35.94 -1.72
N GLY A 32 8.77 36.12 -2.11
CA GLY A 32 8.38 37.08 -3.15
C GLY A 32 8.76 38.51 -2.80
N ASN A 33 8.51 38.94 -1.56
CA ASN A 33 8.86 40.28 -1.11
C ASN A 33 10.39 40.50 -1.04
N VAL A 34 11.16 39.47 -0.65
CA VAL A 34 12.63 39.51 -0.66
C VAL A 34 13.17 39.59 -2.10
N ILE A 35 12.60 38.84 -3.04
CA ILE A 35 12.98 38.91 -4.45
C ILE A 35 12.68 40.30 -5.04
N VAL A 36 11.54 40.90 -4.68
CA VAL A 36 11.14 42.24 -5.11
C VAL A 36 11.99 43.33 -4.44
N SER A 37 12.32 43.20 -3.15
CA SER A 37 13.13 44.20 -2.44
C SER A 37 14.62 44.15 -2.81
N MET A 38 15.13 43.01 -3.28
CA MET A 38 16.48 42.89 -3.85
C MET A 38 16.55 43.35 -5.32
N SER A 39 15.42 43.77 -5.92
CA SER A 39 15.35 44.17 -7.33
C SER A 39 15.62 45.67 -7.59
N GLU A 40 16.86 46.10 -7.34
CA GLU A 40 17.39 47.31 -7.98
C GLU A 40 17.90 47.02 -9.42
N GLN A 41 17.96 45.76 -9.84
CA GLN A 41 18.22 45.37 -11.23
C GLN A 41 16.92 44.94 -11.94
N ARG A 42 16.76 45.42 -13.19
CA ARG A 42 15.67 45.09 -14.14
C ARG A 42 15.48 43.57 -14.29
N TYR A 43 14.63 42.97 -13.47
CA TYR A 43 14.13 41.62 -13.73
C TYR A 43 12.97 41.71 -14.73
N ASN A 44 13.08 40.98 -15.84
CA ASN A 44 11.97 40.83 -16.76
C ASN A 44 10.95 39.87 -16.15
N PRO A 45 9.68 40.28 -15.93
CA PRO A 45 8.66 39.42 -15.32
C PRO A 45 8.45 38.12 -16.09
N SER A 46 8.72 38.13 -17.41
CA SER A 46 8.71 36.95 -18.26
C SER A 46 9.75 35.89 -17.86
N VAL A 47 10.94 36.30 -17.38
CA VAL A 47 12.00 35.38 -16.95
C VAL A 47 11.63 34.71 -15.63
N LEU A 48 11.02 35.47 -14.69
CA LEU A 48 10.53 34.92 -13.43
C LEU A 48 9.41 33.90 -13.65
N ALA A 49 8.44 34.22 -14.52
CA ALA A 49 7.37 33.30 -14.90
C ALA A 49 7.94 32.02 -15.53
N LEU A 50 8.93 32.15 -16.41
CA LEU A 50 9.57 31.02 -17.07
C LEU A 50 10.28 30.11 -16.06
N ILE A 51 11.02 30.69 -15.09
CA ILE A 51 11.67 29.93 -14.03
C ILE A 51 10.63 29.13 -13.25
N ILE A 52 9.55 29.77 -12.76
CA ILE A 52 8.49 29.10 -12.00
C ILE A 52 7.87 27.95 -12.81
N VAL A 53 7.58 28.17 -14.10
CA VAL A 53 7.06 27.13 -14.99
C VAL A 53 8.03 25.96 -15.09
N PHE A 54 9.32 26.20 -15.29
CA PHE A 54 10.32 25.13 -15.31
C PHE A 54 10.42 24.40 -13.96
N THR A 55 10.40 25.11 -12.83
CA THR A 55 10.43 24.47 -11.51
C THR A 55 9.23 23.57 -11.29
N VAL A 56 8.02 24.02 -11.68
CA VAL A 56 6.79 23.24 -11.59
C VAL A 56 6.84 22.03 -12.53
N LEU A 57 7.30 22.21 -13.76
CA LEU A 57 7.45 21.12 -14.75
C LEU A 57 8.48 20.07 -14.33
N ILE A 58 9.50 20.43 -13.55
CA ILE A 58 10.50 19.50 -12.99
C ILE A 58 9.97 18.83 -11.72
N MET A 59 9.24 19.57 -10.86
CA MET A 59 8.63 19.02 -9.64
C MET A 59 7.51 18.02 -9.94
N LEU A 60 6.71 18.26 -10.98
CA LEU A 60 5.55 17.43 -11.34
C LEU A 60 5.92 15.94 -11.61
N PRO A 61 6.92 15.60 -12.44
CA PRO A 61 7.34 14.21 -12.64
C PRO A 61 8.01 13.61 -11.41
N LEU A 62 8.71 14.40 -10.59
CA LEU A 62 9.31 13.92 -9.34
C LEU A 62 8.23 13.57 -8.31
N LEU A 63 7.22 14.42 -8.16
CA LEU A 63 6.08 14.19 -7.30
C LEU A 63 5.23 13.01 -7.80
N HIS A 64 5.00 12.91 -9.11
CA HIS A 64 4.31 11.77 -9.72
C HIS A 64 5.09 10.46 -9.58
N LYS A 65 6.43 10.49 -9.69
CA LYS A 65 7.27 9.31 -9.47
C LYS A 65 7.23 8.85 -8.01
N GLN A 66 7.33 9.78 -7.05
CA GLN A 66 7.25 9.44 -5.62
C GLN A 66 5.85 8.97 -5.22
N LEU A 67 4.80 9.65 -5.69
CA LEU A 67 3.42 9.28 -5.42
C LEU A 67 3.09 7.95 -6.08
N SER A 68 3.46 7.74 -7.35
CA SER A 68 3.23 6.45 -8.01
C SER A 68 4.02 5.34 -7.30
N LEU A 69 5.28 5.53 -6.91
CA LEU A 69 6.06 4.53 -6.15
C LEU A 69 5.41 4.18 -4.81
N PHE A 70 4.90 5.17 -4.08
CA PHE A 70 4.16 4.93 -2.83
C PHE A 70 2.83 4.20 -3.07
N LEU A 71 2.11 4.57 -4.13
CA LEU A 71 0.84 3.95 -4.51
C LEU A 71 1.03 2.51 -5.04
N LYS A 72 2.13 2.27 -5.78
CA LYS A 72 2.58 0.93 -6.23
C LYS A 72 2.87 0.04 -5.02
N LYS A 73 3.54 0.59 -4.00
CA LYS A 73 3.97 -0.15 -2.81
C LYS A 73 2.82 -0.56 -1.88
N HIS A 74 1.72 0.20 -1.83
CA HIS A 74 0.72 -0.01 -0.78
C HIS A 74 -0.63 -0.60 -1.20
N ILE A 75 -1.14 -0.40 -2.41
CA ILE A 75 -2.54 -0.78 -2.70
C ILE A 75 -2.77 -1.42 -4.07
N PHE A 76 -2.05 -1.04 -5.13
CA PHE A 76 -2.56 -1.32 -6.50
C PHE A 76 -1.74 -2.27 -7.38
N LEU A 77 -0.49 -2.60 -7.05
CA LEU A 77 0.40 -3.28 -8.01
C LEU A 77 0.97 -4.63 -7.60
N SER A 78 0.79 -5.09 -6.37
CA SER A 78 1.02 -6.51 -6.06
C SER A 78 0.16 -7.46 -6.92
N PRO A 79 -1.14 -7.19 -7.19
CA PRO A 79 -1.95 -8.13 -7.97
C PRO A 79 -1.73 -8.06 -9.49
N LEU A 80 -1.27 -6.91 -10.01
CA LEU A 80 -1.10 -6.67 -11.46
C LEU A 80 0.29 -7.08 -11.98
N LEU A 81 1.32 -7.16 -11.11
CA LEU A 81 2.64 -7.71 -11.47
C LEU A 81 2.68 -9.24 -11.45
N GLU A 82 1.72 -9.89 -10.78
CA GLU A 82 1.54 -11.36 -10.87
C GLU A 82 1.01 -11.81 -12.25
N MET A 83 0.51 -10.90 -13.09
CA MET A 83 0.05 -11.27 -14.45
C MET A 83 1.15 -11.31 -15.51
N SER A 84 2.44 -11.16 -15.17
CA SER A 84 3.50 -11.14 -16.19
C SER A 84 4.81 -11.86 -15.85
N VAL A 85 4.96 -12.57 -14.73
CA VAL A 85 6.18 -13.36 -14.52
C VAL A 85 5.82 -14.75 -14.06
N GLY A 86 5.87 -15.67 -15.02
CA GLY A 86 6.03 -17.09 -14.76
C GLY A 86 7.37 -17.31 -14.08
N GLU A 87 7.34 -17.33 -12.75
CA GLU A 87 8.35 -17.98 -11.92
C GLU A 87 7.57 -18.80 -10.90
N GLU A 88 7.48 -20.11 -11.17
CA GLU A 88 7.06 -21.12 -10.20
C GLU A 88 8.06 -21.10 -9.02
N ASN A 89 7.84 -20.22 -8.06
CA ASN A 89 8.65 -20.17 -6.85
C ASN A 89 8.40 -21.44 -6.03
N GLU A 90 9.47 -22.19 -5.79
CA GLU A 90 9.57 -23.43 -5.01
C GLU A 90 8.87 -23.33 -3.62
N GLN A 91 8.77 -22.11 -3.07
CA GLN A 91 8.08 -21.77 -1.82
C GLN A 91 6.55 -21.99 -1.88
N VAL A 92 5.91 -21.79 -3.05
CA VAL A 92 4.47 -22.01 -3.22
C VAL A 92 4.13 -23.51 -3.22
N LYS A 93 5.06 -24.35 -3.69
CA LYS A 93 4.90 -25.81 -3.74
C LYS A 93 4.93 -26.42 -2.34
N THR A 94 5.83 -25.97 -1.47
CA THR A 94 5.91 -26.40 -0.06
C THR A 94 4.69 -25.95 0.75
N MET A 95 4.22 -24.72 0.53
CA MET A 95 3.03 -24.19 1.19
C MET A 95 1.76 -24.99 0.86
N ASN A 96 1.62 -25.46 -0.39
CA ASN A 96 0.50 -26.33 -0.80
C ASN A 96 0.49 -27.68 -0.05
N ILE A 97 1.66 -28.28 0.19
CA ILE A 97 1.79 -29.53 0.95
C ILE A 97 1.37 -29.30 2.41
N LEU A 98 1.76 -28.19 3.02
CA LEU A 98 1.34 -27.86 4.39
C LEU A 98 -0.16 -27.59 4.51
N MET A 99 -0.76 -26.93 3.52
CA MET A 99 -2.21 -26.73 3.46
C MET A 99 -2.97 -28.04 3.32
N THR A 100 -2.44 -29.03 2.60
CA THR A 100 -3.05 -30.38 2.54
C THR A 100 -2.99 -31.14 3.86
N LYS A 101 -2.02 -30.85 4.74
CA LYS A 101 -1.91 -31.44 6.08
C LYS A 101 -2.81 -30.77 7.12
N SER A 102 -3.31 -29.57 6.82
CA SER A 102 -4.33 -28.90 7.63
C SER A 102 -5.73 -29.37 7.22
N ASN A 103 -6.64 -29.56 8.19
CA ASN A 103 -8.05 -29.94 7.98
C ASN A 103 -8.88 -28.79 7.35
N LEU A 104 -8.37 -28.18 6.29
CA LEU A 104 -9.06 -27.17 5.50
C LEU A 104 -9.94 -27.84 4.45
N THR A 105 -11.11 -27.28 4.24
CA THR A 105 -11.97 -27.60 3.11
C THR A 105 -11.34 -27.08 1.82
N ASP A 106 -11.75 -27.60 0.66
CA ASP A 106 -11.17 -27.18 -0.61
C ASP A 106 -11.38 -25.69 -0.89
N ARG A 107 -12.52 -25.13 -0.49
CA ARG A 107 -12.76 -23.68 -0.57
C ARG A 107 -11.91 -22.87 0.40
N GLU A 108 -11.63 -23.40 1.59
CA GLU A 108 -10.71 -22.71 2.50
C GLU A 108 -9.28 -22.73 1.96
N LYS A 109 -8.84 -23.81 1.29
CA LYS A 109 -7.52 -23.91 0.63
C LYS A 109 -7.36 -22.84 -0.45
N GLU A 110 -8.33 -22.72 -1.33
CA GLU A 110 -8.32 -21.68 -2.38
C GLU A 110 -8.26 -20.26 -1.77
N ILE A 111 -9.06 -20.01 -0.72
CA ILE A 111 -9.11 -18.69 -0.08
C ILE A 111 -7.79 -18.37 0.63
N ILE A 112 -7.18 -19.32 1.34
CA ILE A 112 -5.91 -19.10 2.02
C ILE A 112 -4.77 -18.89 1.01
N GLU A 113 -4.78 -19.59 -0.13
CA GLU A 113 -3.79 -19.42 -1.19
C GLU A 113 -3.82 -17.99 -1.74
N LEU A 114 -5.01 -17.50 -2.10
CA LEU A 114 -5.18 -16.12 -2.58
C LEU A 114 -4.87 -15.09 -1.49
N LEU A 115 -5.21 -15.38 -0.23
CA LEU A 115 -4.88 -14.52 0.91
C LEU A 115 -3.36 -14.38 1.10
N LEU A 116 -2.62 -15.49 0.95
CA LEU A 116 -1.16 -15.53 1.06
C LEU A 116 -0.48 -14.82 -0.12
N LYS A 117 -1.05 -14.88 -1.33
CA LYS A 117 -0.66 -14.06 -2.50
C LYS A 117 -0.93 -12.56 -2.35
N GLY A 118 -1.42 -12.10 -1.18
CA GLY A 118 -1.62 -10.69 -0.93
C GLY A 118 -2.92 -10.11 -1.49
N ARG A 119 -3.84 -10.95 -1.99
CA ARG A 119 -5.13 -10.51 -2.52
C ARG A 119 -6.00 -9.93 -1.39
N THR A 120 -6.74 -8.86 -1.71
CA THR A 120 -7.73 -8.28 -0.78
C THR A 120 -9.01 -9.11 -0.78
N TYR A 121 -9.83 -9.00 0.27
CA TYR A 121 -11.08 -9.78 0.37
C TYR A 121 -12.02 -9.53 -0.80
N LYS A 122 -12.02 -8.30 -1.34
CA LYS A 122 -12.79 -7.93 -2.53
C LYS A 122 -12.29 -8.62 -3.80
N LEU A 123 -10.98 -8.73 -3.97
CA LEU A 123 -10.40 -9.45 -5.12
C LEU A 123 -10.66 -10.95 -5.03
N ILE A 124 -10.48 -11.54 -3.84
CA ILE A 124 -10.79 -12.96 -3.60
C ILE A 124 -12.27 -13.25 -3.87
N ALA A 125 -13.17 -12.36 -3.42
CA ALA A 125 -14.60 -12.46 -3.68
C ALA A 125 -14.91 -12.45 -5.19
N GLY A 126 -14.27 -11.55 -5.95
CA GLY A 126 -14.41 -11.49 -7.40
C GLY A 126 -13.88 -12.74 -8.12
N GLU A 127 -12.68 -13.22 -7.74
CA GLU A 127 -12.04 -14.38 -8.37
C GLU A 127 -12.80 -15.69 -8.10
N LEU A 128 -13.36 -15.86 -6.90
CA LEU A 128 -14.11 -17.06 -6.50
C LEU A 128 -15.62 -16.96 -6.71
N GLN A 129 -16.11 -15.86 -7.29
CA GLN A 129 -17.55 -15.58 -7.46
C GLN A 129 -18.35 -15.65 -6.14
N LEU A 130 -17.74 -15.17 -5.04
CA LEU A 130 -18.32 -15.14 -3.71
C LEU A 130 -18.67 -13.70 -3.30
N SER A 131 -19.50 -13.55 -2.27
CA SER A 131 -19.66 -12.25 -1.61
C SER A 131 -18.47 -11.95 -0.68
N GLU A 132 -18.13 -10.67 -0.48
CA GLU A 132 -17.10 -10.28 0.49
C GLU A 132 -17.39 -10.80 1.91
N ASN A 133 -18.67 -10.89 2.29
CA ASN A 133 -19.09 -11.42 3.59
C ASN A 133 -18.85 -12.93 3.69
N THR A 134 -19.07 -13.67 2.60
CA THR A 134 -18.75 -15.10 2.53
C THR A 134 -17.25 -15.32 2.69
N VAL A 135 -16.42 -14.55 1.97
CA VAL A 135 -14.95 -14.61 2.09
C VAL A 135 -14.49 -14.29 3.53
N LYS A 136 -15.03 -13.24 4.16
CA LYS A 136 -14.73 -12.91 5.57
C LYS A 136 -15.06 -14.07 6.50
N THR A 137 -16.15 -14.78 6.25
CA THR A 137 -16.57 -15.93 7.05
C THR A 137 -15.60 -17.11 6.90
N HIS A 138 -15.21 -17.44 5.67
CA HIS A 138 -14.19 -18.46 5.42
C HIS A 138 -12.85 -18.11 6.06
N ILE A 139 -12.39 -16.86 5.95
CA ILE A 139 -11.13 -16.41 6.58
C ILE A 139 -11.21 -16.52 8.11
N LYS A 140 -12.34 -16.19 8.71
CA LYS A 140 -12.55 -16.40 10.15
C LYS A 140 -12.42 -17.87 10.54
N ASN A 141 -13.02 -18.78 9.76
CA ASN A 141 -12.91 -20.21 10.00
C ASN A 141 -11.48 -20.72 9.83
N ILE A 142 -10.76 -20.23 8.81
CA ILE A 142 -9.33 -20.51 8.61
C ILE A 142 -8.54 -20.06 9.85
N TYR A 143 -8.71 -18.82 10.31
CA TYR A 143 -8.03 -18.30 11.50
C TYR A 143 -8.33 -19.15 12.74
N SER A 144 -9.58 -19.58 12.95
CA SER A 144 -9.93 -20.50 14.04
C SER A 144 -9.24 -21.86 13.91
N LYS A 145 -9.10 -22.42 12.70
CA LYS A 145 -8.41 -23.71 12.47
C LYS A 145 -6.91 -23.66 12.71
N PHE A 146 -6.29 -22.50 12.49
CA PHE A 146 -4.86 -22.29 12.78
C PHE A 146 -4.61 -21.70 14.18
N ASN A 147 -5.67 -21.38 14.92
CA ASN A 147 -5.64 -20.72 16.23
C ASN A 147 -4.84 -19.40 16.18
N VAL A 148 -5.17 -18.56 15.21
CA VAL A 148 -4.55 -17.23 14.98
C VAL A 148 -5.63 -16.17 14.86
N GLN A 149 -5.27 -14.89 15.03
CA GLN A 149 -6.21 -13.77 14.93
C GLN A 149 -5.89 -12.80 13.78
N SER A 150 -4.71 -12.94 13.16
CA SER A 150 -4.27 -12.05 12.09
C SER A 150 -3.60 -12.79 10.94
N LYS A 151 -3.59 -12.17 9.76
CA LYS A 151 -2.87 -12.66 8.58
C LYS A 151 -1.37 -12.84 8.88
N THR A 152 -0.77 -11.92 9.61
CA THR A 152 0.65 -11.99 9.98
C THR A 152 0.94 -13.20 10.86
N GLU A 153 0.07 -13.47 11.83
CA GLU A 153 0.20 -14.63 12.71
C GLU A 153 -0.04 -15.94 11.96
N LEU A 154 -0.97 -15.96 11.01
CA LEU A 154 -1.19 -17.11 10.13
C LEU A 154 0.07 -17.45 9.33
N ILE A 155 0.72 -16.45 8.71
CA ILE A 155 1.95 -16.64 7.95
C ILE A 155 3.04 -17.22 8.83
N LYS A 156 3.29 -16.61 10.00
CA LYS A 156 4.27 -17.11 10.97
C LYS A 156 3.99 -18.56 11.38
N ARG A 157 2.72 -18.91 11.62
CA ARG A 157 2.33 -20.26 12.02
C ARG A 157 2.53 -21.30 10.92
N LEU A 158 2.46 -20.89 9.66
CA LEU A 158 2.77 -21.73 8.50
C LEU A 158 4.28 -21.91 8.35
N GLU A 159 5.08 -20.86 8.51
CA GLU A 159 6.55 -20.92 8.52
C GLU A 159 7.09 -21.82 9.66
N ASP A 160 6.53 -21.69 10.87
CA ASP A 160 6.88 -22.54 12.02
C ASP A 160 6.60 -24.03 11.72
N LYS A 161 5.57 -24.33 10.90
CA LYS A 161 5.27 -25.69 10.47
C LYS A 161 6.22 -26.19 9.39
N GLU A 162 6.76 -25.33 8.52
CA GLU A 162 7.78 -25.72 7.53
C GLU A 162 9.03 -26.30 8.20
N GLN A 163 9.48 -25.69 9.29
CA GLN A 163 10.66 -26.14 10.03
C GLN A 163 10.45 -27.49 10.73
N SER A 164 9.22 -27.79 11.17
CA SER A 164 8.89 -29.08 11.79
C SER A 164 8.83 -30.25 10.81
N VAL A 165 8.68 -29.98 9.51
CA VAL A 165 8.58 -31.01 8.45
C VAL A 165 9.94 -31.27 7.79
N SER A 166 10.84 -30.28 7.77
CA SER A 166 12.22 -30.45 7.27
C SER A 166 13.15 -31.19 8.25
N GLY A 167 12.71 -31.46 9.47
CA GLY A 167 13.50 -32.11 10.53
C GLY A 167 13.16 -33.58 10.79
N GLN A 168 12.40 -34.25 9.90
CA GLN A 168 12.06 -35.67 9.99
C GLN A 168 12.49 -36.42 8.72
#